data_AF-A0A832F457-F1
#
_entry.id   AF-A0A832F457-F1
#
_cell.length_a   1.000
_cell.length_b   1.000
_cell.length_c   1.000
_cell.angle_alpha   90.00
_cell.angle_beta   90.00
_cell.angle_gamma   90.00
#
_symmetry.space_group_name_H-M   'P 1'
#
loop_
_entity.id
_entity.type
_entity.pdbx_description
1 polymer ?
#
loop_
_entity_poly.entity_id
_entity_poly.type
_entity_poly.pdbx_seq_one_letter_code
_entity_poly.pdbx_strand_id
1 'polypeptide(L)'
;MKKYFGFLVYTLVVIATLASCKKEENKVYLEGGTAPVLTASATTVSLSPGTEEETAITLNWTNPAYMFTTGISSHDVNYTIEMDTLGANFSSKNKYVTTVAKELSKTYKKGELNNIMGNTMQVQTGRQYTFEVRVSSTLGSSDAAKLTSTPFKFTATPFTPPPKVTLPSSGKLYLVGDASPGGWANPVPTPSQEFTKVSNTLYEITINLSGGKSLLFLPVNGDWGDKYGWSGSNNNNNPDGDNLARGGGDIKVPAASGTYKIRVDFQLGRFTITKI
;
A
#
# COMPACT_ATOMS: atom_id res chain seq x y z
N MET A 1 5.07 -26.52 77.70
CA MET A 1 3.98 -26.71 76.70
C MET A 1 3.05 -25.50 76.55
N LYS A 2 2.57 -24.84 77.63
CA LYS A 2 1.67 -23.66 77.52
C LYS A 2 2.27 -22.42 76.81
N LYS A 3 3.58 -22.14 76.91
CA LYS A 3 4.21 -20.97 76.27
C LYS A 3 4.39 -21.08 74.75
N TYR A 4 4.51 -22.30 74.22
CA TYR A 4 4.66 -22.54 72.77
C TYR A 4 3.31 -22.61 72.04
N PHE A 5 2.24 -22.98 72.75
CA PHE A 5 0.88 -23.01 72.21
C PHE A 5 0.35 -21.60 71.91
N GLY A 6 0.65 -20.61 72.78
CA GLY A 6 0.28 -19.21 72.53
C GLY A 6 0.98 -18.60 71.32
N PHE A 7 2.26 -18.94 71.10
CA PHE A 7 3.02 -18.47 69.94
C PHE A 7 2.50 -19.07 68.63
N LEU A 8 2.11 -20.35 68.64
CA LEU A 8 1.54 -21.05 67.48
C LEU A 8 0.16 -20.50 67.08
N VAL A 9 -0.69 -20.17 68.06
CA VAL A 9 -2.00 -19.56 67.82
C VAL A 9 -1.86 -18.13 67.27
N TYR A 10 -0.88 -17.36 67.76
CA TYR A 10 -0.61 -16.01 67.27
C TYR A 10 -0.06 -16.00 65.84
N THR A 11 0.78 -16.98 65.45
CA THR A 11 1.26 -17.12 64.07
C THR A 11 0.16 -17.60 63.12
N LEU A 12 -0.74 -18.49 63.57
CA LEU A 12 -1.86 -18.95 62.74
C LEU A 12 -2.87 -17.82 62.45
N VAL A 13 -3.12 -16.94 63.43
CA VAL A 13 -4.04 -15.80 63.28
C VAL A 13 -3.45 -14.73 62.36
N VAL A 14 -2.13 -14.49 62.39
CA VAL A 14 -1.46 -13.54 61.47
C VAL A 14 -1.38 -14.08 60.03
N ILE A 15 -1.27 -15.40 59.85
CA ILE A 15 -1.31 -16.02 58.50
C ILE A 15 -2.74 -16.00 57.94
N ALA A 16 -3.77 -16.14 58.77
CA ALA A 16 -5.17 -16.08 58.34
C ALA A 16 -5.63 -14.68 57.90
N THR A 17 -5.06 -13.60 58.46
CA THR A 17 -5.40 -12.22 58.06
C THR A 17 -4.72 -11.77 56.76
N LEU A 18 -3.61 -12.39 56.37
CA LEU A 18 -2.93 -12.13 55.09
C LEU A 18 -3.54 -12.89 53.89
N ALA A 19 -4.40 -13.88 54.15
CA ALA A 19 -5.03 -14.71 53.12
C ALA A 19 -6.37 -14.17 52.57
N SER A 20 -6.89 -13.04 53.10
CA SER A 20 -8.25 -12.58 52.80
C SER A 20 -8.36 -11.42 51.80
N CYS A 21 -7.26 -10.93 51.21
CA CYS A 21 -7.36 -9.97 50.11
C CYS A 21 -7.51 -10.69 48.76
N LYS A 22 -8.68 -11.31 48.51
CA LYS A 22 -9.10 -11.54 47.11
C LYS A 22 -9.48 -10.18 46.54
N LYS A 23 -8.58 -9.59 45.76
CA LYS A 23 -8.89 -8.41 44.95
C LYS A 23 -9.81 -8.88 43.82
N GLU A 24 -11.11 -8.77 44.03
CA GLU A 24 -12.13 -8.91 42.97
C GLU A 24 -11.94 -7.74 42.01
N GLU A 25 -11.11 -7.93 40.97
CA GLU A 25 -10.96 -6.95 39.91
C GLU A 25 -12.12 -7.13 38.93
N ASN A 26 -12.97 -6.11 38.79
CA ASN A 26 -13.91 -6.00 37.68
C ASN A 26 -13.12 -5.78 36.39
N LYS A 27 -12.67 -6.88 35.77
CA LYS A 27 -11.91 -6.83 34.52
C LYS A 27 -12.87 -6.62 33.36
N VAL A 28 -12.69 -5.50 32.66
CA VAL A 28 -13.29 -5.29 31.34
C VAL A 28 -12.44 -6.02 30.32
N TYR A 29 -13.02 -7.01 29.65
CA TYR A 29 -12.35 -7.74 28.57
C TYR A 29 -13.30 -8.03 27.43
N LEU A 30 -12.72 -8.25 26.26
CA LEU A 30 -13.45 -8.58 25.04
C LEU A 30 -13.97 -10.02 25.11
N GLU A 31 -15.27 -10.19 24.92
CA GLU A 31 -15.94 -11.50 24.83
C GLU A 31 -16.00 -12.03 23.40
N GLY A 32 -15.82 -11.16 22.39
CA GLY A 32 -15.68 -11.54 21.00
C GLY A 32 -16.50 -10.64 20.07
N GLY A 33 -16.89 -11.17 18.92
CA GLY A 33 -17.74 -10.51 17.93
C GLY A 33 -18.11 -11.49 16.81
N THR A 34 -18.88 -11.04 15.85
CA THR A 34 -19.26 -11.81 14.67
C THR A 34 -18.47 -11.35 13.45
N ALA A 35 -17.99 -12.29 12.63
CA ALA A 35 -17.32 -11.93 11.39
C ALA A 35 -18.24 -11.10 10.48
N PRO A 36 -17.74 -10.01 9.85
CA PRO A 36 -18.54 -9.24 8.92
C PRO A 36 -19.09 -10.11 7.79
N VAL A 37 -20.37 -9.97 7.47
CA VAL A 37 -20.99 -10.62 6.31
C VAL A 37 -20.82 -9.70 5.12
N LEU A 38 -19.94 -10.07 4.18
CA LEU A 38 -19.66 -9.29 2.99
C LEU A 38 -20.64 -9.60 1.85
N THR A 39 -21.18 -8.55 1.25
CA THR A 39 -22.06 -8.60 0.08
C THR A 39 -21.61 -7.56 -0.94
N ALA A 40 -22.04 -7.71 -2.19
CA ALA A 40 -21.77 -6.72 -3.23
C ALA A 40 -22.97 -6.51 -4.15
N SER A 41 -23.01 -5.35 -4.80
CA SER A 41 -24.06 -4.99 -5.77
C SER A 41 -24.04 -5.80 -7.06
N ALA A 42 -22.94 -6.48 -7.38
CA ALA A 42 -22.79 -7.28 -8.60
C ALA A 42 -21.75 -8.40 -8.42
N THR A 43 -21.97 -9.53 -9.12
CA THR A 43 -21.00 -10.63 -9.27
C THR A 43 -20.24 -10.57 -10.60
N THR A 44 -20.71 -9.76 -11.55
CA THR A 44 -20.07 -9.53 -12.85
C THR A 44 -19.96 -8.04 -13.07
N VAL A 45 -18.74 -7.53 -13.18
CA VAL A 45 -18.46 -6.10 -13.35
C VAL A 45 -18.00 -5.84 -14.77
N SER A 46 -18.73 -4.98 -15.48
CA SER A 46 -18.35 -4.51 -16.81
C SER A 46 -17.48 -3.27 -16.70
N LEU A 47 -16.27 -3.34 -17.27
CA LEU A 47 -15.32 -2.24 -17.36
C LEU A 47 -15.08 -1.92 -18.83
N SER A 48 -15.38 -0.68 -19.24
CA SER A 48 -15.15 -0.21 -20.60
C SER A 48 -14.61 1.21 -20.61
N PRO A 49 -13.70 1.55 -21.54
CA PRO A 49 -13.24 2.93 -21.71
C PRO A 49 -14.42 3.90 -21.92
N GLY A 50 -14.32 5.10 -21.34
CA GLY A 50 -15.34 6.15 -21.42
C GLY A 50 -16.45 6.05 -20.36
N THR A 51 -16.45 4.99 -19.53
CA THR A 51 -17.42 4.80 -18.44
C THR A 51 -16.80 4.96 -17.06
N GLU A 52 -15.61 5.56 -16.97
CA GLU A 52 -14.76 5.55 -15.78
C GLU A 52 -15.43 6.15 -14.53
N GLU A 53 -16.33 7.11 -14.71
CA GLU A 53 -17.05 7.79 -13.62
C GLU A 53 -18.28 7.02 -13.11
N GLU A 54 -18.73 6.00 -13.82
CA GLU A 54 -19.87 5.17 -13.43
C GLU A 54 -19.51 4.25 -12.27
N THR A 55 -20.53 3.85 -11.50
CA THR A 55 -20.37 2.85 -10.44
C THR A 55 -20.04 1.49 -11.04
N ALA A 56 -18.99 0.83 -10.52
CA ALA A 56 -18.62 -0.53 -10.90
C ALA A 56 -19.23 -1.56 -9.95
N ILE A 57 -18.95 -1.39 -8.66
CA ILE A 57 -19.38 -2.31 -7.61
C ILE A 57 -19.45 -1.56 -6.27
N THR A 58 -20.51 -1.82 -5.50
CA THR A 58 -20.62 -1.39 -4.11
C THR A 58 -20.51 -2.60 -3.22
N LEU A 59 -19.50 -2.60 -2.34
CA LEU A 59 -19.34 -3.59 -1.28
C LEU A 59 -20.07 -3.10 -0.04
N ASN A 60 -20.80 -4.00 0.63
CA ASN A 60 -21.44 -3.74 1.92
C ASN A 60 -21.09 -4.85 2.90
N TRP A 61 -20.88 -4.53 4.17
CA TRP A 61 -20.61 -5.52 5.20
C TRP A 61 -21.30 -5.18 6.52
N THR A 62 -21.57 -6.21 7.32
CA THR A 62 -22.19 -6.03 8.64
C THR A 62 -21.18 -5.55 9.68
N ASN A 63 -21.66 -4.80 10.68
CA ASN A 63 -20.88 -4.47 11.86
C ASN A 63 -20.57 -5.76 12.65
N PRO A 64 -19.33 -5.97 13.13
CA PRO A 64 -18.98 -7.18 13.88
C PRO A 64 -19.61 -7.26 15.28
N ALA A 65 -20.20 -6.16 15.78
CA ALA A 65 -20.84 -6.07 17.08
C ALA A 65 -19.95 -6.62 18.21
N TYR A 66 -18.71 -6.13 18.29
CA TYR A 66 -17.76 -6.54 19.31
C TYR A 66 -18.37 -6.39 20.71
N MET A 67 -18.30 -7.45 21.52
CA MET A 67 -18.88 -7.53 22.85
C MET A 67 -17.78 -7.50 23.90
N PHE A 68 -17.98 -6.70 24.94
CA PHE A 68 -17.18 -6.70 26.17
C PHE A 68 -18.04 -7.21 27.32
N THR A 69 -17.41 -7.55 28.44
CA THR A 69 -18.13 -7.88 29.69
C THR A 69 -19.07 -6.78 30.19
N THR A 70 -18.91 -5.56 29.68
CA THR A 70 -19.76 -4.40 29.96
C THR A 70 -20.84 -4.14 28.92
N GLY A 71 -20.98 -5.01 27.91
CA GLY A 71 -21.94 -4.88 26.80
C GLY A 71 -21.27 -4.59 25.45
N ILE A 72 -22.11 -4.21 24.47
CA ILE A 72 -21.67 -3.96 23.09
C ILE A 72 -20.68 -2.79 23.06
N SER A 73 -19.59 -2.98 22.33
CA SER A 73 -18.56 -1.97 22.15
C SER A 73 -19.11 -0.74 21.44
N SER A 74 -18.77 0.45 21.97
CA SER A 74 -19.01 1.74 21.33
C SER A 74 -17.77 2.29 20.59
N HIS A 75 -16.69 1.52 20.54
CA HIS A 75 -15.47 1.91 19.84
C HIS A 75 -15.65 1.84 18.31
N ASP A 76 -14.92 2.71 17.62
CA ASP A 76 -14.84 2.67 16.17
C ASP A 76 -14.19 1.37 15.69
N VAL A 77 -14.78 0.78 14.66
CA VAL A 77 -14.27 -0.42 14.00
C VAL A 77 -13.56 -0.02 12.71
N ASN A 78 -12.32 -0.48 12.55
CA ASN A 78 -11.59 -0.35 11.30
C ASN A 78 -11.86 -1.56 10.42
N TYR A 79 -12.03 -1.35 9.12
CA TYR A 79 -12.26 -2.41 8.14
C TYR A 79 -11.18 -2.38 7.08
N THR A 80 -10.39 -3.44 7.01
CA THR A 80 -9.43 -3.68 5.93
C THR A 80 -10.08 -4.52 4.84
N ILE A 81 -10.19 -3.93 3.65
CA ILE A 81 -10.66 -4.58 2.44
C ILE A 81 -9.43 -5.08 1.69
N GLU A 82 -9.38 -6.38 1.41
CA GLU A 82 -8.34 -7.00 0.59
C GLU A 82 -8.98 -7.59 -0.66
N MET A 83 -8.37 -7.37 -1.83
CA MET A 83 -8.78 -7.96 -3.10
C MET A 83 -7.58 -8.63 -3.76
N ASP A 84 -7.78 -9.86 -4.21
CA ASP A 84 -6.79 -10.68 -4.90
C ASP A 84 -7.45 -11.49 -6.02
N THR A 85 -6.65 -12.17 -6.83
CA THR A 85 -7.14 -13.13 -7.83
C THR A 85 -7.56 -14.45 -7.19
N LEU A 86 -8.54 -15.13 -7.78
CA LEU A 86 -9.04 -16.41 -7.29
C LEU A 86 -7.90 -17.41 -7.01
N GLY A 87 -7.89 -17.97 -5.80
CA GLY A 87 -6.94 -19.02 -5.41
C GLY A 87 -5.56 -18.50 -4.98
N ALA A 88 -5.30 -17.20 -5.07
CA ALA A 88 -4.09 -16.59 -4.53
C ALA A 88 -4.09 -16.52 -2.99
N ASN A 89 -5.23 -16.80 -2.34
CA ASN A 89 -5.39 -16.81 -0.89
C ASN A 89 -4.95 -15.51 -0.20
N PHE A 90 -5.11 -14.37 -0.88
CA PHE A 90 -4.69 -13.04 -0.40
C PHE A 90 -3.17 -12.97 -0.08
N SER A 91 -2.36 -13.74 -0.80
CA SER A 91 -0.90 -13.81 -0.62
C SER A 91 -0.12 -13.12 -1.75
N SER A 92 -0.80 -12.65 -2.80
CA SER A 92 -0.12 -11.95 -3.90
C SER A 92 0.61 -10.70 -3.39
N LYS A 93 1.85 -10.52 -3.84
CA LYS A 93 2.67 -9.33 -3.54
C LYS A 93 1.95 -8.02 -3.90
N ASN A 94 1.19 -8.04 -5.00
CA ASN A 94 0.50 -6.88 -5.55
C ASN A 94 -1.01 -6.88 -5.24
N LYS A 95 -1.51 -7.68 -4.28
CA LYS A 95 -2.93 -7.62 -3.91
C LYS A 95 -3.34 -6.20 -3.52
N TYR A 96 -4.59 -5.84 -3.76
CA TYR A 96 -5.10 -4.55 -3.34
C TYR A 96 -5.50 -4.60 -1.86
N VAL A 97 -5.11 -3.57 -1.10
CA VAL A 97 -5.46 -3.41 0.31
C VAL A 97 -5.85 -1.96 0.56
N THR A 98 -6.98 -1.74 1.23
CA THR A 98 -7.42 -0.42 1.68
C THR A 98 -8.12 -0.54 3.02
N THR A 99 -8.05 0.51 3.83
CA THR A 99 -8.75 0.57 5.13
C THR A 99 -9.75 1.70 5.11
N VAL A 100 -10.93 1.43 5.67
CA VAL A 100 -11.97 2.42 5.97
C VAL A 100 -12.33 2.32 7.45
N ALA A 101 -12.83 3.41 8.04
CA ALA A 101 -13.05 3.52 9.47
C ALA A 101 -14.51 3.86 9.75
N LYS A 102 -15.21 2.97 10.47
CA LYS A 102 -16.65 3.05 10.79
C LYS A 102 -17.57 2.77 9.59
N GLU A 103 -17.18 3.03 8.35
CA GLU A 103 -18.05 2.78 7.21
C GLU A 103 -18.37 1.28 7.07
N LEU A 104 -19.60 0.99 6.67
CA LEU A 104 -20.10 -0.36 6.40
C LEU A 104 -20.28 -0.64 4.90
N SER A 105 -19.83 0.31 4.06
CA SER A 105 -19.85 0.15 2.62
C SER A 105 -18.69 0.88 1.96
N LYS A 106 -18.34 0.42 0.76
CA LYS A 106 -17.42 1.12 -0.14
C LYS A 106 -17.86 0.93 -1.58
N THR A 107 -18.07 2.03 -2.27
CA THR A 107 -18.38 2.06 -3.70
C THR A 107 -17.11 2.33 -4.50
N TYR A 108 -16.86 1.49 -5.50
CA TYR A 108 -15.79 1.68 -6.47
C TYR A 108 -16.37 2.14 -7.79
N LYS A 109 -15.78 3.20 -8.36
CA LYS A 109 -16.05 3.60 -9.76
C LYS A 109 -15.34 2.66 -10.73
N LYS A 110 -15.79 2.60 -11.99
CA LYS A 110 -15.17 1.76 -13.03
C LYS A 110 -13.71 2.14 -13.28
N GLY A 111 -13.40 3.43 -13.37
CA GLY A 111 -12.03 3.91 -13.54
C GLY A 111 -11.14 3.56 -12.35
N GLU A 112 -11.66 3.73 -11.13
CA GLU A 112 -10.95 3.36 -9.89
C GLU A 112 -10.65 1.85 -9.85
N LEU A 113 -11.66 1.01 -10.07
CA LEU A 113 -11.51 -0.43 -10.04
C LEU A 113 -10.56 -0.92 -11.16
N ASN A 114 -10.66 -0.34 -12.36
CA ASN A 114 -9.75 -0.63 -13.46
C ASN A 114 -8.30 -0.25 -13.13
N ASN A 115 -8.08 0.92 -12.52
CA ASN A 115 -6.76 1.35 -12.05
C ASN A 115 -6.21 0.43 -10.93
N ILE A 116 -7.06 -0.03 -10.02
CA ILE A 116 -6.67 -1.02 -9.01
C ILE A 116 -6.18 -2.28 -9.68
N MET A 117 -6.95 -2.86 -10.60
CA MET A 117 -6.57 -4.10 -11.29
C MET A 117 -5.31 -3.93 -12.14
N GLY A 118 -5.26 -2.91 -13.00
CA GLY A 118 -4.17 -2.73 -13.96
C GLY A 118 -2.89 -2.12 -13.37
N ASN A 119 -2.99 -1.11 -12.52
CA ASN A 119 -1.81 -0.37 -12.02
C ASN A 119 -1.37 -0.77 -10.61
N THR A 120 -2.27 -1.32 -9.78
CA THR A 120 -1.92 -1.77 -8.41
C THR A 120 -1.69 -3.26 -8.38
N MET A 121 -2.66 -4.04 -8.84
CA MET A 121 -2.57 -5.50 -8.92
C MET A 121 -1.73 -5.99 -10.08
N GLN A 122 -1.53 -5.16 -11.09
CA GLN A 122 -0.70 -5.46 -12.26
C GLN A 122 -1.15 -6.74 -12.98
N VAL A 123 -2.45 -7.03 -12.98
CA VAL A 123 -3.00 -8.11 -13.80
C VAL A 123 -3.01 -7.68 -15.28
N GLN A 124 -2.83 -8.62 -16.19
CA GLN A 124 -2.85 -8.32 -17.63
C GLN A 124 -4.24 -7.82 -18.05
N THR A 125 -4.31 -6.74 -18.82
CA THR A 125 -5.55 -6.17 -19.32
C THR A 125 -6.10 -6.96 -20.52
N GLY A 126 -7.39 -6.79 -20.84
CA GLY A 126 -8.09 -7.49 -21.91
C GLY A 126 -8.45 -8.95 -21.61
N ARG A 127 -8.08 -9.46 -20.43
CA ARG A 127 -8.38 -10.81 -19.96
C ARG A 127 -9.42 -10.77 -18.83
N GLN A 128 -10.41 -11.67 -18.87
CA GLN A 128 -11.35 -11.83 -17.77
C GLN A 128 -10.67 -12.57 -16.60
N TYR A 129 -10.88 -12.07 -15.38
CA TYR A 129 -10.46 -12.72 -14.14
C TYR A 129 -11.65 -12.93 -13.22
N THR A 130 -11.53 -13.92 -12.33
CA THR A 130 -12.31 -13.98 -11.10
C THR A 130 -11.46 -13.42 -9.97
N PHE A 131 -11.99 -12.43 -9.26
CA PHE A 131 -11.38 -11.82 -8.09
C PHE A 131 -12.07 -12.30 -6.82
N GLU A 132 -11.29 -12.41 -5.75
CA GLU A 132 -11.76 -12.65 -4.39
C GLU A 132 -11.55 -11.37 -3.58
N VAL A 133 -12.60 -10.92 -2.89
CA VAL A 133 -12.54 -9.78 -1.97
C VAL A 133 -12.99 -10.23 -0.59
N ARG A 134 -12.28 -9.78 0.45
CA ARG A 134 -12.67 -10.01 1.85
C ARG A 134 -12.57 -8.74 2.65
N VAL A 135 -13.32 -8.68 3.74
CA VAL A 135 -13.25 -7.59 4.72
C VAL A 135 -12.84 -8.18 6.06
N SER A 136 -11.82 -7.59 6.68
CA SER A 136 -11.44 -7.87 8.06
C SER A 136 -11.75 -6.68 8.94
N SER A 137 -12.50 -6.88 10.02
CA SER A 137 -12.72 -5.86 11.04
C SER A 137 -11.67 -5.97 12.14
N THR A 138 -11.29 -4.85 12.74
CA THR A 138 -10.40 -4.79 13.92
C THR A 138 -10.87 -3.70 14.88
N LEU A 139 -10.66 -3.92 16.18
CA LEU A 139 -10.93 -2.93 17.21
C LEU A 139 -9.64 -2.19 17.59
N GLY A 140 -9.63 -0.86 17.49
CA GLY A 140 -8.42 -0.06 17.77
C GLY A 140 -7.30 -0.26 16.73
N SER A 141 -6.03 -0.15 17.15
CA SER A 141 -4.84 -0.40 16.32
C SER A 141 -4.30 -1.82 16.51
N SER A 142 -3.55 -2.34 15.52
CA SER A 142 -2.77 -3.59 15.55
C SER A 142 -3.53 -4.93 15.59
N ASP A 143 -4.34 -5.23 14.57
CA ASP A 143 -4.97 -6.56 14.33
C ASP A 143 -5.74 -7.16 15.54
N ALA A 144 -5.99 -6.35 16.58
CA ALA A 144 -6.66 -6.79 17.78
C ALA A 144 -8.11 -7.19 17.46
N ALA A 145 -8.52 -8.32 18.01
CA ALA A 145 -9.86 -8.88 17.83
C ALA A 145 -10.24 -9.18 16.37
N LYS A 146 -9.27 -9.36 15.46
CA LYS A 146 -9.56 -9.46 14.02
C LYS A 146 -10.61 -10.51 13.68
N LEU A 147 -11.67 -10.10 12.98
CA LEU A 147 -12.67 -10.99 12.41
C LEU A 147 -12.77 -10.78 10.90
N THR A 148 -12.70 -11.86 10.13
CA THR A 148 -12.62 -11.81 8.66
C THR A 148 -13.85 -12.45 8.02
N SER A 149 -14.43 -11.76 7.04
CA SER A 149 -15.56 -12.26 6.26
C SER A 149 -15.17 -13.49 5.43
N THR A 150 -16.16 -14.30 5.07
CA THR A 150 -16.01 -15.19 3.91
C THR A 150 -15.68 -14.36 2.66
N PRO A 151 -14.75 -14.80 1.79
CA PRO A 151 -14.47 -14.09 0.55
C PRO A 151 -15.68 -14.05 -0.39
N PHE A 152 -15.96 -12.87 -0.94
CA PHE A 152 -16.91 -12.67 -2.02
C PHE A 152 -16.18 -12.75 -3.37
N LYS A 153 -16.84 -13.33 -4.38
CA LYS A 153 -16.27 -13.52 -5.72
C LYS A 153 -16.99 -12.65 -6.74
N PHE A 154 -16.23 -11.99 -7.60
CA PHE A 154 -16.78 -11.32 -8.77
C PHE A 154 -15.83 -11.45 -9.97
N THR A 155 -16.38 -11.34 -11.18
CA THR A 155 -15.59 -11.34 -12.41
C THR A 155 -15.47 -9.95 -13.01
N ALA A 156 -14.31 -9.62 -13.56
CA ALA A 156 -14.09 -8.39 -14.31
C ALA A 156 -13.01 -8.57 -15.39
N THR A 157 -13.08 -7.74 -16.43
CA THR A 157 -12.07 -7.66 -17.51
C THR A 157 -11.49 -6.25 -17.50
N PRO A 158 -10.32 -6.01 -16.89
CA PRO A 158 -9.70 -4.69 -16.90
C PRO A 158 -9.23 -4.30 -18.29
N PHE A 159 -9.32 -3.02 -18.64
CA PHE A 159 -8.74 -2.42 -19.83
C PHE A 159 -7.50 -1.61 -19.47
N THR A 160 -6.69 -1.20 -20.45
CA THR A 160 -5.46 -0.43 -20.23
C THR A 160 -5.76 0.87 -19.48
N PRO A 161 -5.36 1.01 -18.20
CA PRO A 161 -5.61 2.23 -17.44
C PRO A 161 -4.70 3.37 -17.93
N PRO A 162 -5.08 4.63 -17.68
CA PRO A 162 -4.18 5.75 -17.93
C PRO A 162 -2.87 5.60 -17.13
N PRO A 163 -1.74 6.11 -17.65
CA PRO A 163 -0.49 6.13 -16.92
C PRO A 163 -0.63 6.89 -15.59
N LYS A 164 -0.02 6.37 -14.51
CA LYS A 164 -0.01 7.04 -13.19
C LYS A 164 0.71 8.39 -13.23
N VAL A 165 1.69 8.54 -14.10
CA VAL A 165 2.43 9.79 -14.32
C VAL A 165 2.28 10.21 -15.77
N THR A 166 1.95 11.47 -16.01
CA THR A 166 1.82 12.03 -17.36
C THR A 166 3.10 11.82 -18.16
N LEU A 167 2.95 11.36 -19.40
CA LEU A 167 4.06 11.05 -20.29
C LEU A 167 4.88 12.29 -20.68
N PRO A 168 6.17 12.13 -21.05
CA PRO A 168 6.98 13.22 -21.57
C PRO A 168 6.35 13.83 -22.82
N SER A 169 6.15 15.13 -22.81
CA SER A 169 5.48 15.87 -23.89
C SER A 169 6.15 15.71 -25.26
N SER A 170 7.48 15.56 -25.27
CA SER A 170 8.27 15.38 -26.50
C SER A 170 8.31 13.94 -27.01
N GLY A 171 7.83 12.97 -26.22
CA GLY A 171 8.06 11.55 -26.44
C GLY A 171 9.50 11.08 -26.16
N LYS A 172 10.40 11.96 -25.70
CA LYS A 172 11.79 11.67 -25.30
C LYS A 172 11.98 11.92 -23.79
N LEU A 173 13.05 11.36 -23.24
CA LEU A 173 13.43 11.54 -21.84
C LEU A 173 14.94 11.63 -21.73
N TYR A 174 15.44 12.54 -20.89
CA TYR A 174 16.87 12.80 -20.71
C TYR A 174 17.26 12.73 -19.25
N LEU A 175 18.46 12.23 -18.96
CA LEU A 175 19.02 12.18 -17.61
C LEU A 175 19.83 13.44 -17.34
N VAL A 176 19.63 14.10 -16.20
CA VAL A 176 20.46 15.23 -15.74
C VAL A 176 20.78 15.09 -14.25
N GLY A 177 21.93 15.54 -13.79
CA GLY A 177 22.32 15.46 -12.38
C GLY A 177 23.80 15.29 -12.15
N ASP A 178 24.29 15.65 -10.96
CA ASP A 178 25.70 15.50 -10.57
C ASP A 178 26.15 14.03 -10.45
N ALA A 179 25.21 13.08 -10.42
CA ALA A 179 25.47 11.66 -10.60
C ALA A 179 25.85 11.29 -12.05
N SER A 180 25.38 12.04 -13.04
CA SER A 180 25.57 11.78 -14.47
C SER A 180 26.88 12.39 -15.01
N PRO A 181 27.41 11.92 -16.16
CA PRO A 181 28.63 12.47 -16.76
C PRO A 181 28.58 13.97 -17.07
N GLY A 182 27.42 14.46 -17.53
CA GLY A 182 27.19 15.87 -17.86
C GLY A 182 26.87 16.76 -16.65
N GLY A 183 26.75 16.20 -15.44
CA GLY A 183 26.39 16.96 -14.25
C GLY A 183 25.02 17.65 -14.38
N TRP A 184 24.91 18.85 -13.80
CA TRP A 184 23.74 19.72 -13.92
C TRP A 184 23.73 20.59 -15.18
N ALA A 185 24.56 20.29 -16.19
CA ALA A 185 24.53 21.01 -17.46
C ALA A 185 23.23 20.71 -18.22
N ASN A 186 22.67 21.74 -18.85
CA ASN A 186 21.48 21.64 -19.71
C ASN A 186 21.68 22.57 -20.92
N PRO A 187 21.73 22.08 -22.17
CA PRO A 187 21.41 20.71 -22.58
C PRO A 187 22.42 19.66 -22.09
N VAL A 188 21.92 18.45 -21.83
CA VAL A 188 22.75 17.29 -21.48
C VAL A 188 23.41 16.71 -22.74
N PRO A 189 24.57 16.04 -22.61
CA PRO A 189 25.21 15.34 -23.71
C PRO A 189 24.30 14.28 -24.33
N THR A 190 24.07 14.38 -25.64
CA THR A 190 23.36 13.36 -26.43
C THR A 190 24.34 12.67 -27.38
N PRO A 191 24.15 11.36 -27.66
CA PRO A 191 23.06 10.50 -27.20
C PRO A 191 23.29 9.88 -25.81
N SER A 192 24.42 10.14 -25.13
CA SER A 192 24.83 9.42 -23.92
C SER A 192 23.92 9.58 -22.70
N GLN A 193 23.10 10.64 -22.64
CA GLN A 193 22.12 10.87 -21.57
C GLN A 193 20.67 10.92 -22.09
N GLU A 194 20.41 10.45 -23.31
CA GLU A 194 19.04 10.24 -23.82
C GLU A 194 18.58 8.80 -23.51
N PHE A 195 17.39 8.64 -22.94
CA PHE A 195 16.82 7.32 -22.68
C PHE A 195 16.32 6.67 -23.97
N THR A 196 16.44 5.35 -24.04
CA THR A 196 15.74 4.53 -25.04
C THR A 196 14.28 4.38 -24.64
N LYS A 197 13.37 4.74 -25.54
CA LYS A 197 11.93 4.50 -25.38
C LYS A 197 11.62 3.03 -25.70
N VAL A 198 11.38 2.23 -24.66
CA VAL A 198 11.05 0.79 -24.78
C VAL A 198 9.57 0.58 -25.12
N SER A 199 8.70 1.43 -24.57
CA SER A 199 7.27 1.49 -24.91
C SER A 199 6.76 2.93 -24.74
N ASN A 200 5.46 3.16 -24.99
CA ASN A 200 4.86 4.48 -24.73
C ASN A 200 4.98 4.96 -23.29
N THR A 201 5.12 4.04 -22.33
CA THR A 201 5.14 4.33 -20.89
C THR A 201 6.46 3.91 -20.24
N LEU A 202 7.43 3.39 -21.00
CA LEU A 202 8.65 2.81 -20.46
C LEU A 202 9.89 3.34 -21.17
N TYR A 203 10.81 3.90 -20.37
CA TYR A 203 12.08 4.44 -20.83
C TYR A 203 13.23 3.80 -20.04
N GLU A 204 14.31 3.43 -20.73
CA GLU A 204 15.48 2.80 -20.11
C GLU A 204 16.79 3.42 -20.61
N ILE A 205 17.79 3.51 -19.73
CA ILE A 205 19.17 3.90 -20.07
C ILE A 205 20.15 3.06 -19.26
N THR A 206 21.29 2.72 -19.87
CA THR A 206 22.43 2.14 -19.16
C THR A 206 23.56 3.16 -19.16
N ILE A 207 24.03 3.57 -17.98
CA ILE A 207 24.98 4.68 -17.84
C ILE A 207 25.86 4.52 -16.60
N ASN A 208 27.08 5.07 -16.66
CA ASN A 208 27.93 5.22 -15.48
C ASN A 208 27.41 6.35 -14.59
N LEU A 209 27.21 6.04 -13.31
CA LEU A 209 26.84 7.00 -12.28
C LEU A 209 27.97 7.18 -11.26
N SER A 210 28.17 8.42 -10.84
CA SER A 210 28.88 8.74 -9.61
C SER A 210 27.98 8.46 -8.42
N GLY A 211 28.39 7.56 -7.52
CA GLY A 211 27.56 7.10 -6.42
C GLY A 211 27.25 8.16 -5.36
N GLY A 212 26.11 8.02 -4.70
CA GLY A 212 25.67 8.87 -3.58
C GLY A 212 25.22 10.28 -3.95
N LYS A 213 25.11 10.57 -5.25
CA LYS A 213 24.73 11.87 -5.82
C LYS A 213 23.28 11.90 -6.29
N SER A 214 22.90 12.96 -7.01
CA SER A 214 21.51 13.25 -7.39
C SER A 214 21.30 13.19 -8.91
N LEU A 215 20.06 12.92 -9.31
CA LEU A 215 19.59 13.03 -10.70
C LEU A 215 18.12 13.48 -10.79
N LEU A 216 17.74 13.92 -11.99
CA LEU A 216 16.39 14.22 -12.44
C LEU A 216 16.20 13.70 -13.87
N PHE A 217 14.96 13.70 -14.35
CA PHE A 217 14.65 13.40 -15.75
C PHE A 217 13.98 14.59 -16.43
N LEU A 218 14.44 14.97 -17.61
CA LEU A 218 13.86 16.06 -18.40
C LEU A 218 13.02 15.50 -19.56
N PRO A 219 11.78 15.98 -19.78
CA PRO A 219 11.02 15.65 -20.98
C PRO A 219 11.58 16.34 -22.23
N VAL A 220 12.27 17.48 -22.09
CA VAL A 220 12.83 18.25 -23.20
C VAL A 220 14.27 18.61 -22.84
N ASN A 221 15.23 18.24 -23.70
CA ASN A 221 16.63 18.58 -23.47
C ASN A 221 16.86 20.07 -23.72
N GLY A 222 17.61 20.74 -22.87
CA GLY A 222 17.81 22.18 -22.89
C GLY A 222 16.73 22.99 -22.16
N ASP A 223 15.72 22.33 -21.57
CA ASP A 223 14.61 23.00 -20.89
C ASP A 223 14.51 22.58 -19.42
N TRP A 224 14.29 23.57 -18.54
CA TRP A 224 14.08 23.38 -17.10
C TRP A 224 12.62 23.63 -16.68
N GLY A 225 11.76 24.03 -17.61
CA GLY A 225 10.34 24.33 -17.36
C GLY A 225 9.50 23.13 -16.95
N ASP A 226 9.99 21.92 -17.19
CA ASP A 226 9.34 20.68 -16.76
C ASP A 226 10.39 19.61 -16.41
N LYS A 227 10.04 18.72 -15.48
CA LYS A 227 10.92 17.67 -15.01
C LYS A 227 10.13 16.51 -14.39
N TYR A 228 10.80 15.39 -14.24
CA TYR A 228 10.38 14.29 -13.39
C TYR A 228 11.43 13.98 -12.34
N GLY A 229 10.97 13.55 -11.17
CA GLY A 229 11.79 13.24 -10.03
C GLY A 229 11.08 12.30 -9.07
N TRP A 230 11.59 12.22 -7.85
CA TRP A 230 10.96 11.51 -6.74
C TRP A 230 9.71 12.26 -6.26
N SER A 231 8.66 11.54 -5.87
CA SER A 231 7.41 12.15 -5.38
C SER A 231 7.50 12.88 -4.04
N GLY A 232 8.63 12.79 -3.34
CA GLY A 232 8.85 13.44 -2.04
C GLY A 232 9.97 14.48 -2.07
N SER A 233 10.44 14.85 -0.87
CA SER A 233 11.54 15.80 -0.72
C SER A 233 12.84 15.27 -1.35
N ASN A 234 13.65 16.19 -1.86
CA ASN A 234 14.92 15.89 -2.53
C ASN A 234 15.75 14.86 -1.75
N ASN A 235 16.23 13.83 -2.47
CA ASN A 235 17.16 12.81 -2.01
C ASN A 235 16.71 11.94 -0.82
N ASN A 236 15.42 11.96 -0.49
CA ASN A 236 14.81 11.10 0.54
C ASN A 236 14.14 9.84 -0.04
N ASN A 237 14.32 9.56 -1.32
CA ASN A 237 13.86 8.31 -1.94
C ASN A 237 14.70 7.11 -1.52
N ASN A 238 14.18 5.90 -1.75
CA ASN A 238 15.01 4.70 -1.84
C ASN A 238 15.97 4.81 -3.05
N PRO A 239 17.30 4.74 -2.85
CA PRO A 239 18.27 4.86 -3.95
C PRO A 239 18.13 3.84 -5.08
N ASP A 240 17.58 2.66 -4.80
CA ASP A 240 17.41 1.60 -5.81
C ASP A 240 16.13 1.77 -6.66
N GLY A 241 15.24 2.69 -6.26
CA GLY A 241 14.01 2.97 -6.98
C GLY A 241 12.83 3.31 -6.09
N ASP A 242 12.01 4.24 -6.56
CA ASP A 242 10.86 4.73 -5.82
C ASP A 242 9.76 5.28 -6.76
N ASN A 243 8.73 5.90 -6.19
CA ASN A 243 7.65 6.52 -6.97
C ASN A 243 8.13 7.74 -7.78
N LEU A 244 7.74 7.77 -9.04
CA LEU A 244 7.99 8.87 -9.96
C LEU A 244 6.90 9.94 -9.80
N ALA A 245 7.28 11.21 -9.91
CA ALA A 245 6.36 12.32 -10.03
C ALA A 245 6.83 13.33 -11.08
N ARG A 246 5.89 13.94 -11.78
CA ARG A 246 6.14 15.17 -12.56
C ARG A 246 6.31 16.34 -11.59
N GLY A 247 7.30 17.18 -11.83
CA GLY A 247 7.71 18.23 -10.89
C GLY A 247 8.33 17.68 -9.59
N GLY A 248 8.72 16.39 -9.56
CA GLY A 248 9.28 15.74 -8.38
C GLY A 248 10.62 16.32 -7.91
N GLY A 249 11.01 15.94 -6.69
CA GLY A 249 12.29 16.28 -6.09
C GLY A 249 13.46 15.49 -6.67
N ASP A 250 14.67 15.91 -6.34
CA ASP A 250 15.90 15.26 -6.79
C ASP A 250 15.95 13.80 -6.32
N ILE A 251 16.43 12.92 -7.20
CA ILE A 251 16.54 11.48 -6.94
C ILE A 251 17.96 11.16 -6.49
N LYS A 252 18.10 10.62 -5.29
CA LYS A 252 19.35 10.06 -4.78
C LYS A 252 19.65 8.75 -5.49
N VAL A 253 20.88 8.58 -5.95
CA VAL A 253 21.39 7.34 -6.55
C VAL A 253 22.11 6.45 -5.51
N PRO A 254 22.31 5.16 -5.78
CA PRO A 254 23.03 4.26 -4.88
C PRO A 254 24.45 4.77 -4.56
N ALA A 255 24.95 4.48 -3.36
CA ALA A 255 26.20 5.04 -2.84
C ALA A 255 27.45 4.61 -3.65
N ALA A 256 27.43 3.44 -4.28
CA ALA A 256 28.56 2.94 -5.06
C ALA A 256 28.56 3.55 -6.47
N SER A 257 29.70 4.05 -6.93
CA SER A 257 29.87 4.36 -8.36
C SER A 257 29.87 3.08 -9.20
N GLY A 258 29.50 3.20 -10.47
CA GLY A 258 29.51 2.08 -11.41
C GLY A 258 28.52 2.27 -12.56
N THR A 259 28.35 1.22 -13.35
CA THR A 259 27.35 1.19 -14.42
C THR A 259 26.01 0.76 -13.84
N TYR A 260 24.96 1.49 -14.20
CA TYR A 260 23.59 1.25 -13.74
C TYR A 260 22.65 1.21 -14.93
N LYS A 261 21.64 0.34 -14.85
CA LYS A 261 20.42 0.42 -15.64
C LYS A 261 19.39 1.25 -14.87
N ILE A 262 18.94 2.35 -15.47
CA ILE A 262 17.82 3.14 -14.97
C ILE A 262 16.60 2.81 -15.81
N ARG A 263 15.48 2.51 -15.16
CA ARG A 263 14.17 2.28 -15.79
C ARG A 263 13.19 3.30 -15.23
N VAL A 264 12.45 3.97 -16.11
CA VAL A 264 11.40 4.95 -15.77
C VAL A 264 10.09 4.47 -16.37
N ASP A 265 9.18 4.04 -15.50
CA ASP A 265 7.89 3.43 -15.84
C ASP A 265 6.75 4.40 -15.47
N PHE A 266 6.23 5.09 -16.48
CA PHE A 266 5.15 6.06 -16.34
C PHE A 266 3.79 5.39 -16.10
N GLN A 267 3.62 4.14 -16.54
CA GLN A 267 2.39 3.37 -16.30
C GLN A 267 2.23 3.13 -14.81
N LEU A 268 3.29 2.63 -14.17
CA LEU A 268 3.32 2.32 -12.75
C LEU A 268 3.65 3.53 -11.88
N GLY A 269 4.18 4.61 -12.48
CA GLY A 269 4.64 5.80 -11.78
C GLY A 269 5.84 5.48 -10.90
N ARG A 270 6.84 4.77 -11.43
CA ARG A 270 8.02 4.33 -10.67
C ARG A 270 9.30 4.47 -11.50
N PHE A 271 10.41 4.69 -10.82
CA PHE A 271 11.73 4.49 -11.38
C PHE A 271 12.51 3.43 -10.60
N THR A 272 13.49 2.80 -11.24
CA THR A 272 14.45 1.90 -10.59
C THR A 272 15.85 2.17 -11.09
N ILE A 273 16.84 2.04 -10.21
CA ILE A 273 18.26 2.21 -10.48
C ILE A 273 18.96 0.93 -10.03
N THR A 274 19.39 0.11 -10.98
CA THR A 274 19.95 -1.22 -10.69
C THR A 274 21.37 -1.31 -11.22
N LYS A 275 22.31 -1.68 -10.35
CA LYS A 275 23.70 -1.89 -10.73
C LYS A 275 23.80 -3.08 -11.69
N ILE A 276 24.62 -2.97 -12.73
CA ILE A 276 24.90 -4.06 -13.67
C ILE A 276 26.35 -4.54 -13.56
#